data_AF-A0A0V0UD72-F1
#
_entry.id   AF-A0A0V0UD72-F1
#
_cell.length_a   1.000
_cell.length_b   1.000
_cell.length_c   1.000
_cell.angle_alpha   90.00
_cell.angle_beta   90.00
_cell.angle_gamma   90.00
#
_symmetry.space_group_name_H-M   'P 1'
#
loop_
_entity.id
_entity.type
_entity.pdbx_description
1 polymer ?
#
loop_
_entity_poly.entity_id
_entity_poly.type
_entity_poly.pdbx_seq_one_letter_code
_entity_poly.pdbx_strand_id
1 'polypeptide(L)'
;MLLWATERRNYVTPIRSVSWCFRHGSQFGFIGKERLAKAQLIRLSKQSALMMVPTCLEIFGAGRFWDEFHANVLSADQGQFFSRLGCLMLRQCRMEVDQLCDMLCKSPSLTMVELVDLMFLDEEVVGRLAALFDNLSIIGLTVSSMETKLLDVLLPAVMLNLEILNFVGNEPFRMSDLVSMRTGLILPCVQLLSLCSFHCDVTPVNEFFFSTLMKYFPNLTTLFVDWSVLTPAVCFDQQAQEALQGIGWLHEQPRMVVTCLLIYSPDEETKTAVKLIDQYLTDQLKLRHRLVEFSYQDQSPANFSLILIGKLTDGRAERLTEVIAGSRITQPDLRHWRYVLQNVPGFWKPDLTMQFGGLNEDEVQVCAGAAIKQQHAAALAETCLHTVVNSNNVTT
;
A
#
# COMPACT_ATOMS: atom_id res chain seq x y z
N MET A 1 25.51 -9.67 -12.91
CA MET A 1 24.22 -8.97 -12.95
C MET A 1 24.33 -7.71 -12.11
N LEU A 2 23.83 -6.58 -12.62
CA LEU A 2 23.76 -5.32 -11.89
C LEU A 2 22.42 -5.22 -11.16
N LEU A 3 22.47 -4.83 -9.89
CA LEU A 3 21.29 -4.65 -9.04
C LEU A 3 21.40 -3.30 -8.33
N TRP A 4 20.30 -2.56 -8.30
CA TRP A 4 20.22 -1.35 -7.50
C TRP A 4 19.79 -1.74 -6.08
N ALA A 5 20.67 -1.60 -5.10
CA ALA A 5 20.47 -2.13 -3.76
C ALA A 5 20.61 -1.03 -2.69
N THR A 6 19.69 -1.02 -1.73
CA THR A 6 19.79 -0.12 -0.57
C THR A 6 20.98 -0.49 0.30
N GLU A 7 21.64 0.51 0.88
CA GLU A 7 22.61 0.28 1.93
C GLU A 7 21.94 -0.41 3.12
N ARG A 8 22.63 -1.39 3.72
CA ARG A 8 22.14 -2.06 4.91
C ARG A 8 22.03 -1.04 6.04
N ARG A 9 20.88 -1.00 6.69
CA ARG A 9 20.67 -0.16 7.89
C ARG A 9 21.54 -0.59 9.05
N ASN A 10 21.85 -1.88 9.15
CA ASN A 10 22.70 -2.46 10.18
C ASN A 10 23.55 -3.60 9.59
N TYR A 11 24.86 -3.47 9.72
CA TYR A 11 25.83 -4.46 9.21
C TYR A 11 26.12 -5.58 10.22
N VAL A 12 25.69 -5.44 11.47
CA VAL A 12 25.94 -6.37 12.57
C VAL A 12 24.82 -7.42 12.68
N THR A 13 23.59 -7.07 12.30
CA THR A 13 22.46 -8.00 12.34
C THR A 13 22.33 -8.81 11.05
N PRO A 14 21.93 -10.10 11.12
CA PRO A 14 21.61 -10.89 9.93
C PRO A 14 20.50 -10.24 9.09
N ILE A 15 20.55 -10.39 7.76
CA ILE A 15 19.40 -10.05 6.88
C ILE A 15 18.26 -11.02 7.19
N ARG A 16 17.15 -10.47 7.66
CA ARG A 16 15.90 -11.19 7.92
C ARG A 16 14.88 -10.92 6.82
N SER A 17 14.85 -9.74 6.25
CA SER A 17 13.90 -9.40 5.19
C SER A 17 14.56 -8.81 3.94
N VAL A 18 14.12 -9.30 2.79
CA VAL A 18 14.61 -8.89 1.48
C VAL A 18 13.42 -8.55 0.59
N SER A 19 13.38 -7.34 0.07
CA SER A 19 12.41 -6.91 -0.93
C SER A 19 13.04 -6.95 -2.31
N TRP A 20 12.53 -7.82 -3.17
CA TRP A 20 12.89 -7.85 -4.59
C TRP A 20 11.88 -7.05 -5.40
N CYS A 21 12.37 -6.17 -6.27
CA CYS A 21 11.53 -5.39 -7.16
C CYS A 21 11.99 -5.52 -8.61
N PHE A 22 11.07 -5.85 -9.50
CA PHE A 22 11.26 -5.93 -10.94
C PHE A 22 10.58 -4.72 -11.58
N ARG A 23 11.37 -3.79 -12.11
CA ARG A 23 10.88 -2.49 -12.61
C ARG A 23 11.84 -1.88 -13.62
N HIS A 24 11.36 -0.89 -14.38
CA HIS A 24 12.22 -0.14 -15.29
C HIS A 24 13.29 0.65 -14.52
N GLY A 25 14.51 0.71 -15.06
CA GLY A 25 15.64 1.38 -14.40
C GLY A 25 15.37 2.86 -14.09
N SER A 26 14.54 3.54 -14.87
CA SER A 26 14.11 4.93 -14.61
C SER A 26 13.36 5.11 -13.28
N GLN A 27 12.91 4.03 -12.66
CA GLN A 27 12.20 4.02 -11.37
C GLN A 27 13.09 3.54 -10.21
N PHE A 28 14.41 3.43 -10.43
CA PHE A 28 15.33 3.06 -9.36
C PHE A 28 15.33 4.08 -8.23
N GLY A 29 15.47 3.58 -7.01
CA GLY A 29 15.43 4.39 -5.79
C GLY A 29 14.02 4.64 -5.26
N PHE A 30 12.99 4.06 -5.86
CA PHE A 30 11.60 4.17 -5.40
C PHE A 30 10.92 2.80 -5.31
N ILE A 31 10.02 2.59 -4.34
CA ILE A 31 9.01 1.50 -4.35
C ILE A 31 7.63 2.15 -4.40
N GLY A 32 6.83 1.85 -5.43
CA GLY A 32 5.68 2.68 -5.76
C GLY A 32 6.08 4.16 -5.83
N LYS A 33 5.56 4.95 -4.88
CA LYS A 33 5.86 6.38 -4.70
C LYS A 33 6.82 6.68 -3.55
N GLU A 34 7.18 5.68 -2.74
CA GLU A 34 8.09 5.82 -1.60
C GLU A 34 9.54 5.91 -2.08
N ARG A 35 10.29 6.91 -1.57
CA ARG A 35 11.74 7.00 -1.81
C ARG A 35 12.47 6.01 -0.92
N LEU A 36 13.30 5.16 -1.51
CA LEU A 36 14.17 4.25 -0.79
C LEU A 36 15.28 4.99 -0.05
N ALA A 37 15.81 4.32 0.98
CA ALA A 37 17.07 4.72 1.61
C ALA A 37 18.21 4.81 0.59
N LYS A 38 19.32 5.43 0.99
CA LYS A 38 20.53 5.53 0.17
C LYS A 38 20.86 4.19 -0.46
N ALA A 39 21.05 4.18 -1.76
CA ALA A 39 21.20 2.98 -2.55
C ALA A 39 22.32 3.14 -3.57
N GLN A 40 22.88 2.01 -3.99
CA GLN A 40 23.98 1.98 -4.93
C GLN A 40 23.81 0.82 -5.90
N LEU A 41 24.42 0.98 -7.08
CA LEU A 41 24.50 -0.09 -8.04
C LEU A 41 25.58 -1.08 -7.59
N ILE A 42 25.18 -2.32 -7.36
CA ILE A 42 26.07 -3.42 -7.00
C ILE A 42 26.12 -4.46 -8.12
N ARG A 43 27.28 -5.11 -8.27
CA ARG A 43 27.44 -6.25 -9.18
C ARG A 43 27.46 -7.53 -8.36
N LEU A 44 26.52 -8.44 -8.65
CA LEU A 44 26.46 -9.78 -8.05
C LEU A 44 26.55 -10.86 -9.13
N SER A 45 27.10 -12.01 -8.75
CA SER A 45 26.94 -13.25 -9.51
C SER A 45 25.47 -13.69 -9.46
N LYS A 46 25.02 -14.50 -10.44
CA LYS A 46 23.64 -15.04 -10.44
C LYS A 46 23.36 -15.82 -9.15
N GLN A 47 24.27 -16.70 -8.75
CA GLN A 47 24.15 -17.50 -7.53
C GLN A 47 24.07 -16.63 -6.28
N SER A 48 24.95 -15.62 -6.15
CA SER A 48 24.92 -14.69 -5.00
C SER A 48 23.60 -13.91 -4.94
N ALA A 49 23.02 -13.55 -6.08
CA ALA A 49 21.73 -12.90 -6.13
C ALA A 49 20.60 -13.87 -5.71
N LEU A 50 20.58 -15.10 -6.20
CA LEU A 50 19.58 -16.11 -5.83
C LEU A 50 19.63 -16.50 -4.34
N MET A 51 20.80 -16.39 -3.69
CA MET A 51 20.93 -16.58 -2.23
C MET A 51 20.23 -15.50 -1.39
N MET A 52 19.92 -14.35 -1.98
CA MET A 52 19.17 -13.29 -1.33
C MET A 52 17.67 -13.56 -1.45
N VAL A 53 17.20 -14.63 -0.82
CA VAL A 53 15.81 -15.12 -0.95
C VAL A 53 14.80 -14.02 -0.55
N PRO A 54 13.84 -13.63 -1.43
CA PRO A 54 12.82 -12.63 -1.15
C PRO A 54 11.91 -13.03 0.03
N THR A 55 11.62 -12.06 0.88
CA THR A 55 10.44 -12.06 1.76
C THR A 55 9.28 -11.27 1.14
N CYS A 56 9.59 -10.32 0.27
CA CYS A 56 8.64 -9.59 -0.55
C CYS A 56 9.11 -9.61 -2.01
N LEU A 57 8.20 -9.82 -2.94
CA LEU A 57 8.43 -9.79 -4.37
C LEU A 57 7.45 -8.83 -5.02
N GLU A 58 7.97 -7.80 -5.69
CA GLU A 58 7.17 -6.83 -6.42
C GLU A 58 7.53 -6.89 -7.90
N ILE A 59 6.51 -7.03 -8.75
CA ILE A 59 6.65 -7.03 -10.20
C ILE A 59 5.76 -5.90 -10.71
N PHE A 60 6.40 -4.87 -11.24
CA PHE A 60 5.76 -3.63 -11.65
C PHE A 60 6.00 -3.34 -13.14
N GLY A 61 4.93 -2.93 -13.84
CA GLY A 61 4.97 -2.63 -15.27
C GLY A 61 4.97 -3.88 -16.13
N ALA A 62 5.22 -3.75 -17.44
CA ALA A 62 4.90 -4.74 -18.48
C ALA A 62 5.61 -6.12 -18.42
N GLY A 63 6.13 -6.58 -17.28
CA GLY A 63 6.62 -7.95 -17.07
C GLY A 63 8.00 -8.24 -17.63
N ARG A 64 8.47 -7.48 -18.63
CA ARG A 64 9.74 -7.72 -19.35
C ARG A 64 10.93 -8.08 -18.45
N PHE A 65 11.17 -7.33 -17.38
CA PHE A 65 12.33 -7.56 -16.50
C PHE A 65 12.16 -8.81 -15.64
N TRP A 66 10.92 -9.11 -15.26
CA TRP A 66 10.59 -10.35 -14.58
C TRP A 66 10.81 -11.55 -15.51
N ASP A 67 10.30 -11.49 -16.75
CA ASP A 67 10.46 -12.56 -17.73
C ASP A 67 11.93 -12.81 -18.06
N GLU A 68 12.70 -11.73 -18.25
CA GLU A 68 14.14 -11.80 -18.49
C GLU A 68 14.88 -12.46 -17.31
N PHE A 69 14.56 -12.07 -16.08
CA PHE A 69 15.14 -12.68 -14.89
C PHE A 69 14.72 -14.15 -14.73
N HIS A 70 13.45 -14.45 -14.97
CA HIS A 70 12.92 -15.79 -14.86
C HIS A 70 13.58 -16.75 -15.83
N ALA A 71 13.65 -16.38 -17.11
CA ALA A 71 14.21 -17.22 -18.16
C ALA A 71 15.73 -17.41 -18.03
N ASN A 72 16.46 -16.37 -17.60
CA ASN A 72 17.93 -16.35 -17.66
C ASN A 72 18.64 -16.53 -16.32
N VAL A 73 17.92 -16.41 -15.19
CA VAL A 73 18.50 -16.44 -13.84
C VAL A 73 17.85 -17.50 -12.96
N LEU A 74 16.52 -17.59 -12.92
CA LEU A 74 15.80 -18.44 -11.96
C LEU A 74 15.72 -19.92 -12.32
N SER A 75 15.83 -20.29 -13.59
CA SER A 75 15.28 -21.54 -14.16
C SER A 75 15.67 -22.87 -13.48
N ALA A 76 16.71 -22.92 -12.63
CA ALA A 76 17.09 -24.11 -11.85
C ALA A 76 16.76 -24.04 -10.34
N ASP A 77 16.59 -22.84 -9.75
CA ASP A 77 16.58 -22.63 -8.28
C ASP A 77 15.27 -22.01 -7.75
N GLN A 78 14.19 -22.07 -8.53
CA GLN A 78 12.92 -21.41 -8.23
C GLN A 78 12.34 -21.77 -6.85
N GLY A 79 12.37 -23.05 -6.47
CA GLY A 79 11.79 -23.50 -5.19
C GLY A 79 12.50 -22.88 -3.98
N GLN A 80 13.83 -22.81 -4.01
CA GLN A 80 14.59 -22.17 -2.94
C GLN A 80 14.37 -20.65 -2.95
N PHE A 81 14.31 -20.03 -4.13
CA PHE A 81 14.12 -18.59 -4.26
C PHE A 81 12.77 -18.11 -3.71
N PHE A 82 11.69 -18.88 -3.85
CA PHE A 82 10.37 -18.50 -3.32
C PHE A 82 10.07 -19.02 -1.91
N SER A 83 10.95 -19.83 -1.33
CA SER A 83 10.72 -20.53 -0.06
C SER A 83 10.34 -19.62 1.13
N ARG A 84 10.78 -18.35 1.12
CA ARG A 84 10.52 -17.37 2.18
C ARG A 84 9.57 -16.25 1.75
N LEU A 85 9.00 -16.34 0.56
CA LEU A 85 8.14 -15.29 0.03
C LEU A 85 6.87 -15.19 0.88
N GLY A 86 6.69 -14.05 1.54
CA GLY A 86 5.54 -13.77 2.40
C GLY A 86 4.55 -12.77 1.81
N CYS A 87 5.01 -11.93 0.87
CA CYS A 87 4.18 -10.96 0.15
C CYS A 87 4.53 -10.94 -1.34
N LEU A 88 3.52 -11.11 -2.19
CA LEU A 88 3.63 -11.00 -3.64
C LEU A 88 2.82 -9.78 -4.12
N MET A 89 3.46 -8.89 -4.85
CA MET A 89 2.83 -7.67 -5.35
C MET A 89 2.92 -7.63 -6.88
N LEU A 90 1.79 -7.84 -7.55
CA LEU A 90 1.67 -7.81 -9.00
C LEU A 90 0.90 -6.56 -9.40
N ARG A 91 1.56 -5.65 -10.11
CA ARG A 91 1.03 -4.32 -10.40
C ARG A 91 1.28 -3.92 -11.85
N GLN A 92 0.21 -3.67 -12.61
CA GLN A 92 0.29 -3.22 -14.01
C GLN A 92 1.20 -4.12 -14.87
N CYS A 93 1.23 -5.41 -14.54
CA CYS A 93 2.14 -6.37 -15.17
C CYS A 93 1.41 -7.41 -16.01
N ARG A 94 2.18 -8.02 -16.91
CA ARG A 94 1.81 -9.23 -17.62
C ARG A 94 2.68 -10.37 -17.09
N MET A 95 2.08 -11.53 -16.91
CA MET A 95 2.76 -12.74 -16.48
C MET A 95 2.03 -13.93 -17.10
N GLU A 96 2.78 -14.97 -17.46
CA GLU A 96 2.17 -16.24 -17.86
C GLU A 96 1.47 -16.86 -16.65
N VAL A 97 0.23 -17.33 -16.83
CA VAL A 97 -0.59 -17.86 -15.73
C VAL A 97 0.08 -19.06 -15.08
N ASP A 98 0.71 -19.93 -15.88
CA ASP A 98 1.43 -21.10 -15.36
C ASP A 98 2.64 -20.71 -14.51
N GLN A 99 3.33 -19.64 -14.88
CA GLN A 99 4.43 -19.09 -14.10
C GLN A 99 3.94 -18.51 -12.77
N LEU A 100 2.80 -17.81 -12.77
CA LEU A 100 2.17 -17.32 -11.54
C LEU A 100 1.77 -18.49 -10.63
N CYS A 101 1.09 -19.51 -11.18
CA CYS A 101 0.71 -20.70 -10.42
C CYS A 101 1.94 -21.42 -9.84
N ASP A 102 2.99 -21.59 -10.62
CA ASP A 102 4.23 -22.23 -10.16
C ASP A 102 4.91 -21.44 -9.04
N MET A 103 4.94 -20.11 -9.14
CA MET A 103 5.42 -19.23 -8.07
C MET A 103 4.60 -19.42 -6.78
N LEU A 104 3.28 -19.43 -6.87
CA LEU A 104 2.38 -19.61 -5.72
C LEU A 104 2.59 -20.99 -5.06
N CYS A 105 2.68 -22.06 -5.85
CA CYS A 105 2.96 -23.41 -5.38
C CYS A 105 4.31 -23.52 -4.64
N LYS A 106 5.31 -22.76 -5.07
CA LYS A 106 6.66 -22.72 -4.47
C LYS A 106 6.78 -21.73 -3.32
N SER A 107 5.70 -21.05 -2.94
CA SER A 107 5.68 -20.01 -1.90
C SER A 107 4.83 -20.42 -0.68
N PRO A 108 5.22 -21.45 0.10
CA PRO A 108 4.41 -21.95 1.21
C PRO A 108 4.24 -20.93 2.36
N SER A 109 5.09 -19.89 2.41
CA SER A 109 5.02 -18.83 3.42
C SER A 109 4.17 -17.63 2.98
N LEU A 110 3.56 -17.68 1.78
CA LEU A 110 2.84 -16.56 1.20
C LEU A 110 1.54 -16.31 1.97
N THR A 111 1.38 -15.09 2.47
CA THR A 111 0.20 -14.68 3.26
C THR A 111 -0.42 -13.38 2.75
N MET A 112 0.22 -12.67 1.84
CA MET A 112 -0.24 -11.40 1.28
C MET A 112 -0.07 -11.38 -0.23
N VAL A 113 -1.12 -10.98 -0.95
CA VAL A 113 -1.09 -10.87 -2.40
C VAL A 113 -1.74 -9.57 -2.85
N GLU A 114 -1.08 -8.86 -3.76
CA GLU A 114 -1.66 -7.73 -4.48
C GLU A 114 -1.85 -8.05 -5.95
N LEU A 115 -3.07 -7.85 -6.43
CA LEU A 115 -3.50 -8.04 -7.81
C LEU A 115 -4.07 -6.71 -8.33
N VAL A 116 -3.19 -5.83 -8.85
CA VAL A 116 -3.55 -4.45 -9.21
C VAL A 116 -3.37 -4.21 -10.70
N ASP A 117 -4.45 -3.80 -11.37
CA ASP A 117 -4.48 -3.43 -12.79
C ASP A 117 -3.91 -4.54 -13.71
N LEU A 118 -4.28 -5.80 -13.44
CA LEU A 118 -3.79 -6.98 -14.16
C LEU A 118 -4.72 -7.37 -15.32
N MET A 119 -4.34 -6.99 -16.54
CA MET A 119 -5.15 -7.20 -17.75
C MET A 119 -5.34 -8.68 -18.15
N PHE A 120 -4.60 -9.60 -17.55
CA PHE A 120 -4.68 -11.04 -17.86
C PHE A 120 -5.60 -11.82 -16.91
N LEU A 121 -6.19 -11.16 -15.90
CA LEU A 121 -7.13 -11.82 -14.99
C LEU A 121 -8.48 -11.99 -15.70
N ASP A 122 -8.83 -13.24 -15.96
CA ASP A 122 -10.16 -13.67 -16.37
C ASP A 122 -10.72 -14.72 -15.40
N GLU A 123 -11.90 -15.25 -15.71
CA GLU A 123 -12.60 -16.21 -14.85
C GLU A 123 -11.83 -17.53 -14.67
N GLU A 124 -11.16 -18.02 -15.71
CA GLU A 124 -10.37 -19.24 -15.65
C GLU A 124 -9.13 -19.03 -14.78
N VAL A 125 -8.42 -17.92 -14.99
CA VAL A 125 -7.25 -17.56 -14.21
C VAL A 125 -7.60 -17.38 -12.74
N VAL A 126 -8.67 -16.62 -12.44
CA VAL A 126 -9.10 -16.40 -11.05
C VAL A 126 -9.56 -17.69 -10.39
N GLY A 127 -10.22 -18.60 -11.12
CA GLY A 127 -10.55 -19.94 -10.62
C GLY A 127 -9.33 -20.75 -10.21
N ARG A 128 -8.25 -20.70 -11.01
CA ARG A 128 -6.96 -21.34 -10.68
C ARG A 128 -6.31 -20.70 -9.45
N LEU A 129 -6.33 -19.36 -9.36
CA LEU A 129 -5.77 -18.64 -8.22
C LEU A 129 -6.54 -18.94 -6.93
N ALA A 130 -7.87 -18.98 -6.98
CA ALA A 130 -8.72 -19.30 -5.83
C ALA A 130 -8.37 -20.67 -5.24
N ALA A 131 -8.23 -21.71 -6.08
CA ALA A 131 -7.84 -23.04 -5.63
C ALA A 131 -6.44 -23.09 -4.98
N LEU A 132 -5.51 -22.24 -5.43
CA LEU A 132 -4.20 -22.09 -4.79
C LEU A 132 -4.29 -21.31 -3.48
N PHE A 133 -5.12 -20.27 -3.43
CA PHE A 133 -5.34 -19.46 -2.25
C PHE A 133 -6.02 -20.25 -1.13
N ASP A 134 -6.91 -21.20 -1.43
CA ASP A 134 -7.49 -22.11 -0.44
C ASP A 134 -6.44 -22.90 0.36
N ASN A 135 -5.29 -23.19 -0.28
CA ASN A 135 -4.17 -23.90 0.35
C ASN A 135 -3.21 -22.95 1.09
N LEU A 136 -3.38 -21.64 0.92
CA LEU A 136 -2.54 -20.60 1.51
C LEU A 136 -3.32 -19.85 2.59
N SER A 137 -2.67 -19.49 3.69
CA SER A 137 -3.29 -18.66 4.72
C SER A 137 -3.21 -17.18 4.33
N ILE A 138 -3.91 -16.79 3.27
CA ILE A 138 -3.91 -15.40 2.79
C ILE A 138 -4.65 -14.51 3.80
N ILE A 139 -3.89 -13.66 4.48
CA ILE A 139 -4.39 -12.69 5.48
C ILE A 139 -4.54 -11.29 4.91
N GLY A 140 -3.93 -10.99 3.76
CA GLY A 140 -4.01 -9.67 3.14
C GLY A 140 -4.18 -9.76 1.63
N LEU A 141 -5.16 -9.02 1.12
CA LEU A 141 -5.47 -8.96 -0.30
C LEU A 141 -5.62 -7.51 -0.73
N THR A 142 -4.89 -7.11 -1.77
CA THR A 142 -5.13 -5.87 -2.50
C THR A 142 -5.69 -6.22 -3.86
N VAL A 143 -6.79 -5.56 -4.24
CA VAL A 143 -7.41 -5.70 -5.57
C VAL A 143 -7.72 -4.34 -6.18
N SER A 144 -7.57 -4.24 -7.50
CA SER A 144 -8.13 -3.14 -8.29
C SER A 144 -9.59 -3.38 -8.65
N SER A 145 -10.22 -2.39 -9.30
CA SER A 145 -11.50 -2.61 -9.96
C SER A 145 -11.41 -3.83 -10.90
N MET A 146 -12.34 -4.76 -10.73
CA MET A 146 -12.46 -5.99 -11.52
C MET A 146 -13.93 -6.42 -11.55
N GLU A 147 -14.31 -7.25 -12.51
CA GLU A 147 -15.68 -7.73 -12.63
C GLU A 147 -16.13 -8.48 -11.36
N THR A 148 -17.35 -8.19 -10.90
CA THR A 148 -17.93 -8.77 -9.67
C THR A 148 -17.88 -10.29 -9.63
N LYS A 149 -18.09 -10.95 -10.77
CA LYS A 149 -18.00 -12.41 -10.91
C LYS A 149 -16.62 -12.97 -10.53
N LEU A 150 -15.55 -12.21 -10.75
CA LEU A 150 -14.19 -12.62 -10.39
C LEU A 150 -14.00 -12.53 -8.87
N LEU A 151 -14.53 -11.48 -8.24
CA LEU A 151 -14.50 -11.33 -6.78
C LEU A 151 -15.34 -12.40 -6.09
N ASP A 152 -16.46 -12.79 -6.69
CA ASP A 152 -17.32 -13.88 -6.20
C ASP A 152 -16.63 -15.26 -6.22
N VAL A 153 -15.55 -15.41 -6.99
CA VAL A 153 -14.68 -16.60 -6.98
C VAL A 153 -13.50 -16.40 -6.03
N LEU A 154 -12.87 -15.23 -6.05
CA LEU A 154 -11.63 -14.97 -5.32
C LEU A 154 -11.85 -14.81 -3.81
N LEU A 155 -12.84 -14.01 -3.39
CA LEU A 155 -13.04 -13.65 -1.99
C LEU A 155 -13.44 -14.84 -1.11
N PRO A 156 -14.31 -15.78 -1.55
CA PRO A 156 -14.58 -17.00 -0.77
C PRO A 156 -13.34 -17.82 -0.44
N ALA A 157 -12.34 -17.86 -1.34
CA ALA A 157 -11.12 -18.65 -1.13
C ALA A 157 -10.24 -18.11 0.00
N VAL A 158 -10.39 -16.83 0.35
CA VAL A 158 -9.59 -16.17 1.39
C VAL A 158 -10.42 -15.72 2.59
N MET A 159 -11.75 -15.82 2.53
CA MET A 159 -12.67 -15.16 3.49
C MET A 159 -12.43 -15.53 4.95
N LEU A 160 -11.95 -16.75 5.22
CA LEU A 160 -11.75 -17.27 6.58
C LEU A 160 -10.45 -16.75 7.23
N ASN A 161 -9.53 -16.20 6.43
CA ASN A 161 -8.22 -15.73 6.90
C ASN A 161 -7.99 -14.24 6.64
N LEU A 162 -8.74 -13.64 5.71
CA LEU A 162 -8.51 -12.28 5.23
C LEU A 162 -8.72 -11.24 6.34
N GLU A 163 -7.63 -10.68 6.88
CA GLU A 163 -7.60 -9.63 7.89
C GLU A 163 -7.55 -8.22 7.27
N ILE A 164 -6.93 -8.09 6.10
CA ILE A 164 -6.64 -6.81 5.43
C ILE A 164 -7.20 -6.86 4.00
N LEU A 165 -8.10 -5.94 3.69
CA LEU A 165 -8.58 -5.72 2.32
C LEU A 165 -8.30 -4.29 1.88
N ASN A 166 -7.65 -4.14 0.73
CA ASN A 166 -7.26 -2.85 0.19
C ASN A 166 -7.74 -2.71 -1.26
N PHE A 167 -8.50 -1.64 -1.53
CA PHE A 167 -8.95 -1.29 -2.87
C PHE A 167 -8.06 -0.19 -3.44
N VAL A 168 -7.29 -0.53 -4.48
CA VAL A 168 -6.38 0.38 -5.17
C VAL A 168 -6.26 0.00 -6.64
N GLY A 169 -6.18 1.00 -7.52
CA GLY A 169 -6.02 0.78 -8.95
C GLY A 169 -6.21 2.07 -9.72
N ASN A 170 -6.04 1.98 -11.04
CA ASN A 170 -6.27 3.10 -11.95
C ASN A 170 -7.75 3.49 -12.02
N GLU A 171 -8.62 2.48 -12.08
CA GLU A 171 -10.08 2.65 -12.03
C GLU A 171 -10.57 2.47 -10.59
N PRO A 172 -11.45 3.36 -10.08
CA PRO A 172 -12.01 3.21 -8.75
C PRO A 172 -12.96 2.01 -8.70
N PHE A 173 -12.87 1.25 -7.61
CA PHE A 173 -13.83 0.21 -7.27
C PHE A 173 -15.18 0.85 -6.92
N ARG A 174 -16.29 0.33 -7.46
CA ARG A 174 -17.60 0.96 -7.25
C ARG A 174 -18.37 0.31 -6.11
N MET A 175 -19.13 1.10 -5.38
CA MET A 175 -20.03 0.57 -4.35
C MET A 175 -21.11 -0.34 -4.97
N SER A 176 -21.59 -0.03 -6.19
CA SER A 176 -22.48 -0.89 -6.98
C SER A 176 -21.92 -2.31 -7.15
N ASP A 177 -20.61 -2.43 -7.37
CA ASP A 177 -19.94 -3.73 -7.51
C ASP A 177 -19.95 -4.49 -6.18
N LEU A 178 -19.67 -3.81 -5.06
CA LEU A 178 -19.71 -4.40 -3.72
C LEU A 178 -21.12 -4.92 -3.38
N VAL A 179 -22.17 -4.14 -3.67
CA VAL A 179 -23.55 -4.53 -3.35
C VAL A 179 -24.11 -5.58 -4.29
N SER A 180 -23.54 -5.70 -5.50
CA SER A 180 -23.90 -6.71 -6.49
C SER A 180 -23.15 -8.03 -6.32
N MET A 181 -22.15 -8.07 -5.42
CA MET A 181 -21.50 -9.31 -5.02
C MET A 181 -22.51 -10.34 -4.54
N ARG A 182 -22.15 -11.61 -4.66
CA ARG A 182 -22.98 -12.74 -4.26
C ARG A 182 -23.64 -12.49 -2.90
N THR A 183 -24.98 -12.57 -2.90
CA THR A 183 -25.78 -12.39 -1.70
C THR A 183 -25.30 -13.33 -0.59
N GLY A 184 -24.97 -12.77 0.56
CA GLY A 184 -24.48 -13.52 1.72
C GLY A 184 -22.97 -13.68 1.79
N LEU A 185 -22.19 -13.13 0.86
CA LEU A 185 -20.75 -13.01 1.05
C LEU A 185 -20.47 -12.06 2.21
N ILE A 186 -19.91 -12.61 3.28
CA ILE A 186 -19.47 -11.86 4.45
C ILE A 186 -17.99 -12.17 4.60
N LEU A 187 -17.19 -11.14 4.87
CA LEU A 187 -15.75 -11.22 5.10
C LEU A 187 -15.50 -10.96 6.58
N PRO A 188 -15.80 -11.94 7.46
CA PRO A 188 -15.83 -11.73 8.90
C PRO A 188 -14.45 -11.47 9.48
N CYS A 189 -13.37 -11.89 8.83
CA CYS A 189 -12.03 -11.72 9.39
C CYS A 189 -11.44 -10.34 9.13
N VAL A 190 -12.03 -9.54 8.22
CA VAL A 190 -11.48 -8.24 7.83
C VAL A 190 -11.54 -7.28 9.02
N GLN A 191 -10.36 -6.86 9.46
CA GLN A 191 -10.15 -5.91 10.55
C GLN A 191 -9.70 -4.54 10.04
N LEU A 192 -9.00 -4.51 8.90
CA LEU A 192 -8.55 -3.30 8.22
C LEU A 192 -9.10 -3.26 6.80
N LEU A 193 -9.86 -2.21 6.49
CA LEU A 193 -10.33 -1.89 5.15
C LEU A 193 -9.72 -0.57 4.68
N SER A 194 -9.14 -0.57 3.49
CA SER A 194 -8.59 0.62 2.84
C SER A 194 -9.32 0.93 1.54
N LEU A 195 -9.82 2.16 1.44
CA LEU A 195 -10.59 2.69 0.31
C LEU A 195 -9.78 3.79 -0.41
N CYS A 196 -8.65 3.44 -1.03
CA CYS A 196 -7.76 4.39 -1.74
C CYS A 196 -8.24 4.74 -3.16
N SER A 197 -8.83 3.78 -3.87
CA SER A 197 -9.44 3.98 -5.19
C SER A 197 -10.86 3.41 -5.16
N PHE A 198 -11.78 4.12 -4.50
CA PHE A 198 -13.16 3.67 -4.32
C PHE A 198 -14.14 4.79 -4.66
N HIS A 199 -15.25 4.45 -5.33
CA HIS A 199 -16.28 5.40 -5.73
C HIS A 199 -17.66 4.94 -5.27
N CYS A 200 -18.36 5.80 -4.53
CA CYS A 200 -19.74 5.53 -4.12
C CYS A 200 -20.73 6.04 -5.18
N ASP A 201 -21.21 5.13 -6.02
CA ASP A 201 -22.07 5.42 -7.20
C ASP A 201 -23.55 5.09 -7.01
N VAL A 202 -23.94 4.48 -5.89
CA VAL A 202 -25.32 4.02 -5.64
C VAL A 202 -26.11 4.90 -4.67
N THR A 203 -25.43 5.56 -3.72
CA THR A 203 -26.06 6.40 -2.69
C THR A 203 -25.10 7.52 -2.27
N PRO A 204 -25.60 8.63 -1.70
CA PRO A 204 -24.75 9.54 -0.94
C PRO A 204 -23.99 8.77 0.15
N VAL A 205 -22.75 9.18 0.44
CA VAL A 205 -21.98 8.60 1.54
C VAL A 205 -22.54 9.12 2.85
N ASN A 206 -23.26 8.27 3.56
CA ASN A 206 -23.93 8.57 4.84
C ASN A 206 -24.00 7.30 5.71
N GLU A 207 -24.84 7.30 6.74
CA GLU A 207 -25.06 6.12 7.61
C GLU A 207 -25.39 4.83 6.83
N PHE A 208 -26.19 4.91 5.75
CA PHE A 208 -26.54 3.74 4.95
C PHE A 208 -25.31 3.12 4.28
N PHE A 209 -24.39 3.94 3.79
CA PHE A 209 -23.13 3.48 3.22
C PHE A 209 -22.30 2.71 4.26
N PHE A 210 -22.06 3.31 5.43
CA PHE A 210 -21.25 2.67 6.48
C PHE A 210 -21.92 1.44 7.08
N SER A 211 -23.24 1.45 7.26
CA SER A 211 -23.98 0.26 7.69
C SER A 211 -23.92 -0.87 6.67
N THR A 212 -23.86 -0.55 5.37
CA THR A 212 -23.65 -1.54 4.31
C THR A 212 -22.25 -2.13 4.37
N LEU A 213 -21.21 -1.31 4.55
CA LEU A 213 -19.85 -1.81 4.79
C LEU A 213 -19.80 -2.76 6.00
N MET A 214 -20.43 -2.39 7.12
CA MET A 214 -20.44 -3.22 8.33
C MET A 214 -21.18 -4.56 8.17
N LYS A 215 -22.09 -4.69 7.19
CA LYS A 215 -22.71 -5.99 6.85
C LYS A 215 -21.69 -6.94 6.20
N TYR A 216 -20.85 -6.42 5.31
CA TYR A 216 -19.80 -7.19 4.66
C TYR A 216 -18.60 -7.44 5.58
N PHE A 217 -18.27 -6.46 6.43
CA PHE A 217 -17.08 -6.46 7.29
C PHE A 217 -17.47 -6.31 8.78
N PRO A 218 -18.14 -7.30 9.39
CA PRO A 218 -18.70 -7.14 10.74
C PRO A 218 -17.66 -6.99 11.85
N ASN A 219 -16.40 -7.38 11.61
CA ASN A 219 -15.29 -7.19 12.55
C ASN A 219 -14.35 -6.03 12.18
N LEU A 220 -14.80 -5.11 11.32
CA LEU A 220 -13.99 -3.96 10.95
C LEU A 220 -13.64 -3.12 12.18
N THR A 221 -12.35 -2.88 12.38
CA THR A 221 -11.84 -2.08 13.50
C THR A 221 -11.03 -0.87 13.06
N THR A 222 -10.55 -0.88 11.82
CA THR A 222 -9.67 0.13 11.24
C THR A 222 -10.13 0.44 9.82
N LEU A 223 -10.51 1.68 9.56
CA LEU A 223 -10.95 2.12 8.24
C LEU A 223 -10.02 3.23 7.74
N PHE A 224 -9.44 3.06 6.55
CA PHE A 224 -8.71 4.10 5.84
C PHE A 224 -9.52 4.58 4.63
N VAL A 225 -9.72 5.88 4.53
CA VAL A 225 -10.56 6.51 3.50
C VAL A 225 -9.78 7.65 2.86
N ASP A 226 -9.59 7.59 1.54
CA ASP A 226 -9.25 8.77 0.76
C ASP A 226 -10.49 9.68 0.68
N TRP A 227 -10.34 10.98 0.90
CA TRP A 227 -11.46 11.91 0.94
C TRP A 227 -12.34 11.87 -0.32
N SER A 228 -11.75 11.57 -1.48
CA SER A 228 -12.47 11.43 -2.76
C SER A 228 -13.58 10.37 -2.72
N VAL A 229 -13.52 9.43 -1.78
CA VAL A 229 -14.59 8.46 -1.52
C VAL A 229 -15.83 9.15 -0.94
N LEU A 230 -15.64 10.12 -0.04
CA LEU A 230 -16.73 10.80 0.68
C LEU A 230 -17.39 11.85 -0.19
N THR A 231 -16.59 12.71 -0.81
CA THR A 231 -17.06 13.77 -1.71
C THR A 231 -16.09 13.96 -2.88
N PRO A 232 -16.57 14.36 -4.08
CA PRO A 232 -15.70 14.53 -5.25
C PRO A 232 -14.63 15.62 -5.10
N ALA A 233 -14.90 16.62 -4.26
CA ALA A 233 -13.99 17.73 -3.97
C ALA A 233 -13.91 17.96 -2.45
N VAL A 234 -12.79 18.53 -1.99
CA VAL A 234 -12.60 18.88 -0.58
C VAL A 234 -13.34 20.19 -0.28
N CYS A 235 -14.57 20.06 0.21
CA CYS A 235 -15.44 21.15 0.62
C CYS A 235 -16.13 20.79 1.95
N PHE A 236 -16.71 21.79 2.61
CA PHE A 236 -17.54 21.60 3.80
C PHE A 236 -18.99 22.00 3.53
N ASP A 237 -19.64 21.21 2.67
CA ASP A 237 -21.05 21.37 2.31
C ASP A 237 -21.95 20.35 3.03
N GLN A 238 -23.23 20.29 2.64
CA GLN A 238 -24.19 19.35 3.22
C GLN A 238 -23.76 17.88 3.02
N GLN A 239 -23.21 17.54 1.85
CA GLN A 239 -22.79 16.17 1.56
C GLN A 239 -21.60 15.77 2.44
N ALA A 240 -20.63 16.66 2.63
CA ALA A 240 -19.54 16.44 3.57
C ALA A 240 -20.05 16.25 5.01
N GLN A 241 -21.03 17.03 5.44
CA GLN A 241 -21.64 16.88 6.78
C GLN A 241 -22.36 15.54 6.94
N GLU A 242 -23.13 15.09 5.94
CA GLU A 242 -23.80 13.79 5.95
C GLU A 242 -22.80 12.63 6.00
N ALA A 243 -21.69 12.73 5.26
CA ALA A 243 -20.60 11.74 5.31
C ALA A 243 -19.92 11.69 6.68
N LEU A 244 -19.64 12.86 7.28
CA LEU A 244 -19.06 12.95 8.62
C LEU A 244 -20.01 12.43 9.70
N GLN A 245 -21.32 12.66 9.58
CA GLN A 245 -22.32 12.05 10.46
C GLN A 245 -22.31 10.52 10.36
N GLY A 246 -22.18 9.98 9.15
CA GLY A 246 -22.00 8.55 8.94
C GLY A 246 -20.75 7.99 9.63
N ILE A 247 -19.64 8.74 9.62
CA ILE A 247 -18.41 8.41 10.37
C ILE A 247 -18.67 8.49 11.89
N GLY A 248 -19.44 9.47 12.35
CA GLY A 248 -19.88 9.56 13.75
C GLY A 248 -20.63 8.30 14.20
N TRP A 249 -21.65 7.90 13.44
CA TRP A 249 -22.40 6.65 13.66
C TRP A 249 -21.49 5.42 13.66
N LEU A 250 -20.51 5.38 12.76
CA LEU A 250 -19.56 4.26 12.68
C LEU A 250 -18.73 4.12 13.98
N HIS A 251 -18.40 5.24 14.64
CA HIS A 251 -17.70 5.25 15.92
C HIS A 251 -18.60 4.99 17.15
N GLU A 252 -19.92 4.94 16.97
CA GLU A 252 -20.85 4.41 17.97
C GLU A 252 -20.88 2.87 17.94
N GLN A 253 -20.40 2.24 16.85
CA GLN A 253 -20.33 0.79 16.74
C GLN A 253 -19.23 0.22 17.65
N PRO A 254 -19.48 -0.89 18.36
CA PRO A 254 -18.62 -1.36 19.46
C PRO A 254 -17.21 -1.80 19.02
N ARG A 255 -16.99 -2.04 17.72
CA ARG A 255 -15.75 -2.60 17.19
C ARG A 255 -14.87 -1.58 16.50
N MET A 256 -15.41 -0.43 16.08
CA MET A 256 -14.61 0.56 15.37
C MET A 256 -13.62 1.23 16.31
N VAL A 257 -12.33 1.18 15.99
CA VAL A 257 -11.28 1.70 16.86
C VAL A 257 -10.63 2.94 16.25
N VAL A 258 -10.23 2.88 14.99
CA VAL A 258 -9.61 4.02 14.29
C VAL A 258 -10.18 4.18 12.89
N THR A 259 -10.65 5.38 12.57
CA THR A 259 -10.91 5.80 11.19
C THR A 259 -9.86 6.84 10.79
N CYS A 260 -9.34 6.73 9.58
CA CYS A 260 -8.31 7.61 9.04
C CYS A 260 -8.81 8.23 7.74
N LEU A 261 -8.84 9.57 7.70
CA LEU A 261 -9.22 10.34 6.51
C LEU A 261 -7.97 10.99 5.94
N LEU A 262 -7.61 10.62 4.72
CA LEU A 262 -6.56 11.29 3.96
C LEU A 262 -7.19 12.32 3.02
N ILE A 263 -6.79 13.58 3.17
CA ILE A 263 -7.36 14.70 2.44
C ILE A 263 -6.24 15.39 1.66
N TYR A 264 -6.40 15.54 0.34
CA TYR A 264 -5.52 16.38 -0.46
C TYR A 264 -5.94 17.84 -0.33
N SER A 265 -5.12 18.67 0.29
CA SER A 265 -5.42 20.07 0.64
C SER A 265 -4.31 21.02 0.19
N PRO A 266 -4.13 21.24 -1.14
CA PRO A 266 -2.99 21.97 -1.68
C PRO A 266 -3.07 23.49 -1.54
N ASP A 267 -4.25 24.05 -1.30
CA ASP A 267 -4.53 25.49 -1.35
C ASP A 267 -5.33 25.98 -0.13
N GLU A 268 -5.52 27.29 -0.02
CA GLU A 268 -6.19 27.89 1.14
C GLU A 268 -7.68 27.57 1.23
N GLU A 269 -8.35 27.29 0.10
CA GLU A 269 -9.77 26.91 0.08
C GLU A 269 -9.94 25.52 0.71
N THR A 270 -9.18 24.54 0.22
CA THR A 270 -9.19 23.17 0.74
C THR A 270 -8.71 23.10 2.19
N LYS A 271 -7.70 23.90 2.59
CA LYS A 271 -7.29 24.02 4.01
C LYS A 271 -8.38 24.65 4.89
N THR A 272 -9.13 25.61 4.37
CA THR A 272 -10.27 26.20 5.10
C THR A 272 -11.36 25.14 5.30
N ALA A 273 -11.66 24.34 4.27
CA ALA A 273 -12.58 23.22 4.40
C ALA A 273 -12.10 22.20 5.46
N VAL A 274 -10.81 21.83 5.47
CA VAL A 274 -10.23 20.94 6.50
C VAL A 274 -10.43 21.49 7.91
N LYS A 275 -10.22 22.79 8.13
CA LYS A 275 -10.45 23.43 9.44
C LYS A 275 -11.92 23.37 9.86
N LEU A 276 -12.85 23.55 8.93
CA LEU A 276 -14.29 23.43 9.21
C LEU A 276 -14.68 21.99 9.53
N ILE A 277 -14.09 21.00 8.84
CA ILE A 277 -14.27 19.58 9.13
C ILE A 277 -13.77 19.25 10.55
N ASP A 278 -12.56 19.70 10.91
CA ASP A 278 -11.96 19.52 12.25
C ASP A 278 -12.84 20.14 13.36
N GLN A 279 -13.34 21.35 13.14
CA GLN A 279 -14.30 22.01 14.04
C GLN A 279 -15.62 21.22 14.15
N TYR A 280 -16.17 20.72 13.04
CA TYR A 280 -17.40 19.94 13.05
C TYR A 280 -17.27 18.62 13.84
N LEU A 281 -16.13 17.93 13.66
CA LEU A 281 -15.80 16.72 14.43
C LEU A 281 -15.70 17.01 15.93
N THR A 282 -15.18 18.18 16.32
CA THR A 282 -15.04 18.61 17.73
C THR A 282 -16.38 19.04 18.32
N ASP A 283 -17.06 19.98 17.67
CA ASP A 283 -18.16 20.74 18.28
C ASP A 283 -19.50 20.03 18.13
N GLN A 284 -19.75 19.43 16.95
CA GLN A 284 -21.04 18.82 16.62
C GLN A 284 -21.04 17.32 16.93
N LEU A 285 -20.04 16.58 16.42
CA LEU A 285 -19.98 15.13 16.59
C LEU A 285 -19.28 14.71 17.88
N LYS A 286 -18.51 15.61 18.52
CA LYS A 286 -17.77 15.36 19.77
C LYS A 286 -16.86 14.13 19.70
N LEU A 287 -16.31 13.86 18.52
CA LEU A 287 -15.43 12.72 18.29
C LEU A 287 -14.02 13.05 18.75
N ARG A 288 -13.36 12.10 19.40
CA ARG A 288 -11.93 12.21 19.68
C ARG A 288 -11.16 12.05 18.37
N HIS A 289 -10.39 13.06 17.98
CA HIS A 289 -9.59 13.01 16.76
C HIS A 289 -8.28 13.80 16.87
N ARG A 290 -7.41 13.63 15.86
CA ARG A 290 -6.16 14.37 15.67
C ARG A 290 -5.97 14.69 14.19
N LEU A 291 -5.77 15.96 13.89
CA LEU A 291 -5.33 16.45 12.59
C LEU A 291 -3.80 16.49 12.52
N VAL A 292 -3.23 15.98 11.42
CA VAL A 292 -1.81 16.05 11.09
C VAL A 292 -1.65 16.54 9.66
N GLU A 293 -1.02 17.69 9.46
CA GLU A 293 -0.70 18.22 8.15
C GLU A 293 0.71 17.78 7.73
N PHE A 294 0.88 17.41 6.45
CA PHE A 294 2.17 17.02 5.90
C PHE A 294 2.29 17.38 4.42
N SER A 295 3.54 17.44 3.93
CA SER A 295 3.83 17.60 2.51
C SER A 295 4.15 16.26 1.88
N TYR A 296 3.69 16.04 0.65
CA TYR A 296 4.06 14.85 -0.13
C TYR A 296 5.53 14.91 -0.58
N GLN A 297 6.03 16.10 -0.93
CA GLN A 297 7.42 16.31 -1.33
C GLN A 297 8.22 17.01 -0.24
N ASP A 298 9.52 16.73 -0.19
CA ASP A 298 10.45 17.46 0.68
C ASP A 298 10.37 18.95 0.37
N GLN A 299 10.38 19.78 1.42
CA GLN A 299 10.47 21.25 1.30
C GLN A 299 9.30 21.93 0.58
N SER A 300 8.20 21.21 0.37
CA SER A 300 6.96 21.80 -0.13
C SER A 300 6.06 22.20 1.05
N PRO A 301 5.21 23.22 0.89
CA PRO A 301 4.12 23.47 1.83
C PRO A 301 3.28 22.21 2.05
N ALA A 302 2.65 22.09 3.23
CA ALA A 302 1.74 21.00 3.49
C ALA A 302 0.60 21.03 2.47
N ASN A 303 0.41 19.89 1.78
CA ASN A 303 -0.59 19.70 0.75
C ASN A 303 -1.47 18.47 1.01
N PHE A 304 -1.25 17.80 2.14
CA PHE A 304 -2.11 16.74 2.64
C PHE A 304 -2.44 16.98 4.11
N SER A 305 -3.66 16.61 4.47
CA SER A 305 -4.18 16.60 5.83
C SER A 305 -4.63 15.19 6.18
N LEU A 306 -4.20 14.70 7.34
CA LEU A 306 -4.57 13.40 7.88
C LEU A 306 -5.39 13.59 9.15
N ILE A 307 -6.66 13.17 9.12
CA ILE A 307 -7.51 13.18 10.32
C ILE A 307 -7.64 11.74 10.83
N LEU A 308 -7.21 11.52 12.07
CA LEU A 308 -7.37 10.26 12.78
C LEU A 308 -8.50 10.39 13.79
N ILE A 309 -9.50 9.52 13.73
CA ILE A 309 -10.70 9.56 14.56
C ILE A 309 -10.77 8.28 15.39
N GLY A 310 -11.15 8.38 16.66
CA GLY A 310 -11.36 7.25 17.57
C GLY A 310 -10.30 7.14 18.68
N LYS A 311 -9.84 5.92 18.96
CA LYS A 311 -8.95 5.62 20.10
C LYS A 311 -7.49 5.95 19.78
N LEU A 312 -7.12 7.22 19.92
CA LEU A 312 -5.77 7.74 19.58
C LEU A 312 -4.61 7.15 20.40
N THR A 313 -4.90 6.50 21.54
CA THR A 313 -3.89 5.80 22.36
C THR A 313 -3.67 4.36 21.90
N ASP A 314 -4.44 3.86 20.94
CA ASP A 314 -4.20 2.59 20.28
C ASP A 314 -2.99 2.71 19.35
N GLY A 315 -2.08 1.74 19.39
CA GLY A 315 -0.85 1.76 18.58
C GLY A 315 -1.11 1.87 17.07
N ARG A 316 -2.30 1.50 16.58
CA ARG A 316 -2.70 1.71 15.18
C ARG A 316 -2.69 3.18 14.77
N ALA A 317 -3.16 4.09 15.63
CA ALA A 317 -3.22 5.52 15.32
C ALA A 317 -1.81 6.12 15.13
N GLU A 318 -0.87 5.71 15.98
CA GLU A 318 0.54 6.09 15.86
C GLU A 318 1.17 5.53 14.56
N ARG A 319 0.96 4.24 14.29
CA ARG A 319 1.48 3.58 13.08
C ARG A 319 0.90 4.16 11.79
N LEU A 320 -0.37 4.55 11.78
CA LEU A 320 -0.99 5.28 10.67
C LEU A 320 -0.33 6.64 10.44
N THR A 321 -0.08 7.41 11.51
CA THR A 321 0.66 8.68 11.38
C THR A 321 2.08 8.44 10.84
N GLU A 322 2.79 7.42 11.32
CA GLU A 322 4.14 7.11 10.84
C GLU A 322 4.15 6.72 9.37
N VAL A 323 3.24 5.85 8.94
CA VAL A 323 3.15 5.39 7.54
C VAL A 323 2.74 6.53 6.63
N ILE A 324 1.62 7.20 6.93
CA ILE A 324 1.01 8.16 6.02
C ILE A 324 1.74 9.49 6.06
N ALA A 325 1.82 10.14 7.22
CA ALA A 325 2.39 11.48 7.34
C ALA A 325 3.91 11.45 7.49
N GLY A 326 4.43 10.55 8.34
CA GLY A 326 5.86 10.45 8.63
C GLY A 326 6.68 9.95 7.43
N SER A 327 6.15 8.96 6.72
CA SER A 327 6.79 8.36 5.53
C SER A 327 6.19 8.89 4.22
N ARG A 328 5.17 9.76 4.29
CA ARG A 328 4.55 10.49 3.17
C ARG A 328 3.91 9.58 2.13
N ILE A 329 3.28 8.50 2.59
CA ILE A 329 2.69 7.47 1.73
C ILE A 329 1.19 7.69 1.66
N THR A 330 0.72 8.17 0.52
CA THR A 330 -0.70 8.44 0.27
C THR A 330 -1.46 7.22 -0.26
N GLN A 331 -0.74 6.20 -0.74
CA GLN A 331 -1.30 4.94 -1.22
C GLN A 331 -0.53 3.77 -0.62
N PRO A 332 -0.81 3.38 0.64
CA PRO A 332 -0.10 2.32 1.29
C PRO A 332 -0.44 0.95 0.70
N ASP A 333 0.58 0.08 0.70
CA ASP A 333 0.48 -1.31 0.28
C ASP A 333 0.28 -2.26 1.47
N LEU A 334 0.11 -3.56 1.19
CA LEU A 334 -0.14 -4.57 2.23
C LEU A 334 0.94 -4.64 3.32
N ARG A 335 2.19 -4.28 3.05
CA ARG A 335 3.25 -4.29 4.07
C ARG A 335 3.02 -3.21 5.11
N HIS A 336 2.56 -2.04 4.66
CA HIS A 336 2.19 -0.93 5.53
C HIS A 336 0.94 -1.27 6.33
N TRP A 337 -0.09 -1.82 5.69
CA TRP A 337 -1.32 -2.22 6.37
C TRP A 337 -1.08 -3.32 7.40
N ARG A 338 -0.19 -4.26 7.07
CA ARG A 338 0.26 -5.27 8.01
C ARG A 338 0.92 -4.63 9.21
N TYR A 339 1.83 -3.67 9.01
CA TYR A 339 2.46 -2.92 10.10
C TYR A 339 1.44 -2.17 10.97
N VAL A 340 0.48 -1.47 10.34
CA VAL A 340 -0.59 -0.74 11.03
C VAL A 340 -1.39 -1.70 11.92
N LEU A 341 -1.83 -2.85 11.39
CA LEU A 341 -2.62 -3.80 12.15
C LEU A 341 -1.77 -4.51 13.23
N GLN A 342 -0.58 -4.98 12.86
CA GLN A 342 0.35 -5.72 13.71
C GLN A 342 1.79 -5.25 13.47
N ASN A 343 2.46 -4.80 14.54
CA ASN A 343 3.86 -4.39 14.45
C ASN A 343 4.77 -5.61 14.25
N VAL A 344 4.94 -6.02 12.99
CA VAL A 344 5.87 -7.09 12.57
C VAL A 344 7.20 -6.46 12.15
N PRO A 345 8.29 -6.62 12.94
CA PRO A 345 9.58 -6.03 12.62
C PRO A 345 10.12 -6.46 11.25
N GLY A 346 10.64 -5.52 10.48
CA GLY A 346 11.33 -5.77 9.21
C GLY A 346 10.43 -6.08 8.01
N PHE A 347 9.11 -6.13 8.19
CA PHE A 347 8.18 -6.45 7.09
C PHE A 347 7.89 -5.24 6.19
N TRP A 348 7.56 -4.10 6.81
CA TRP A 348 7.32 -2.82 6.13
C TRP A 348 8.63 -2.14 5.69
N LYS A 349 9.63 -2.11 6.58
CA LYS A 349 10.96 -1.55 6.33
C LYS A 349 11.97 -2.71 6.19
N PRO A 350 12.19 -3.26 4.99
CA PRO A 350 13.07 -4.41 4.81
C PRO A 350 14.54 -4.08 5.14
N ASP A 351 15.31 -5.10 5.54
CA ASP A 351 16.75 -4.94 5.80
C ASP A 351 17.53 -4.62 4.51
N LEU A 352 17.05 -5.16 3.39
CA LEU A 352 17.62 -4.97 2.06
C LEU A 352 16.51 -4.90 1.01
N THR A 353 16.50 -3.84 0.22
CA THR A 353 15.74 -3.77 -1.03
C THR A 353 16.70 -3.90 -2.20
N MET A 354 16.35 -4.74 -3.17
CA MET A 354 17.07 -4.89 -4.43
C MET A 354 16.12 -4.69 -5.60
N GLN A 355 16.56 -3.91 -6.58
CA GLN A 355 15.80 -3.63 -7.78
C GLN A 355 16.57 -4.13 -8.99
N PHE A 356 15.88 -4.96 -9.79
CA PHE A 356 16.37 -5.48 -11.04
C PHE A 356 15.70 -4.74 -12.20
N GLY A 357 16.52 -4.19 -13.10
CA GLY A 357 16.08 -3.41 -14.25
C GLY A 357 16.59 -3.93 -15.60
N GLY A 358 16.94 -5.22 -15.68
CA GLY A 358 17.37 -5.89 -16.90
C GLY A 358 18.82 -6.39 -16.88
N LEU A 359 19.19 -7.22 -17.87
CA LEU A 359 20.57 -7.71 -18.02
C LEU A 359 21.46 -6.79 -18.87
N ASN A 360 20.87 -5.82 -19.59
CA ASN A 360 21.65 -4.81 -20.31
C ASN A 360 22.34 -3.86 -19.32
N GLU A 361 23.62 -4.12 -19.08
CA GLU A 361 24.40 -3.38 -18.08
C GLU A 361 24.52 -1.88 -18.40
N ASP A 362 24.58 -1.49 -19.67
CA ASP A 362 24.72 -0.09 -20.09
C ASP A 362 23.44 0.71 -19.80
N GLU A 363 22.28 0.16 -20.17
CA GLU A 363 20.97 0.77 -19.86
C GLU A 363 20.78 0.92 -18.35
N VAL A 364 21.13 -0.11 -17.58
CA VAL A 364 21.03 -0.13 -16.12
C VAL A 364 21.96 0.93 -15.50
N GLN A 365 23.20 1.06 -15.98
CA GLN A 365 24.15 2.08 -15.50
C GLN A 365 23.67 3.50 -15.78
N VAL A 366 23.14 3.77 -16.98
CA VAL A 366 22.58 5.08 -17.33
C VAL A 366 21.43 5.45 -16.39
N CYS A 367 20.51 4.52 -16.18
CA CYS A 367 19.37 4.72 -15.29
C CYS A 367 19.80 4.93 -13.82
N ALA A 368 20.73 4.10 -13.33
CA ALA A 368 21.30 4.23 -11.99
C ALA A 368 22.00 5.59 -11.79
N GLY A 369 22.72 6.09 -12.81
CA GLY A 369 23.33 7.42 -12.78
C GLY A 369 22.30 8.55 -12.61
N ALA A 370 21.12 8.43 -13.20
CA ALA A 370 20.02 9.37 -12.98
C ALA A 370 19.45 9.28 -11.55
N ALA A 371 19.27 8.06 -11.03
CA ALA A 371 18.80 7.83 -9.66
C ALA A 371 19.78 8.37 -8.61
N ILE A 372 21.10 8.19 -8.79
CA ILE A 372 22.13 8.76 -7.90
C ILE A 372 22.03 10.29 -7.87
N LYS A 373 21.88 10.95 -9.02
CA LYS A 373 21.74 12.41 -9.08
C LYS A 373 20.53 12.90 -8.31
N GLN A 374 19.40 12.20 -8.41
CA GLN A 374 18.18 12.51 -7.64
C GLN A 374 18.40 12.32 -6.13
N GLN A 375 19.06 11.24 -5.70
CA GLN A 375 19.39 11.02 -4.30
C GLN A 375 20.35 12.09 -3.74
N HIS A 376 21.36 12.50 -4.52
CA HIS A 376 22.30 13.55 -4.12
C HIS A 376 21.61 14.92 -4.01
N ALA A 377 20.74 15.26 -4.95
CA ALA A 377 19.96 16.50 -4.89
C ALA A 377 19.10 16.55 -3.61
N ALA A 378 18.46 15.43 -3.26
CA ALA A 378 17.68 15.32 -2.03
C ALA A 378 18.53 15.44 -0.75
N ALA A 379 19.68 14.75 -0.69
CA ALA A 379 20.57 14.80 0.48
C ALA A 379 21.18 16.20 0.71
N LEU A 380 21.51 16.92 -0.38
CA LEU A 380 21.95 18.33 -0.30
C LEU A 380 20.83 19.22 0.24
N ALA A 381 19.59 18.99 -0.19
CA ALA A 381 18.43 19.72 0.29
C ALA A 381 18.23 19.49 1.81
N GLU A 382 18.36 18.25 2.31
CA GLU A 382 18.30 17.92 3.75
C GLU A 382 19.44 18.57 4.57
N THR A 383 20.66 18.61 4.04
CA THR A 383 21.82 19.17 4.73
C THR A 383 21.74 20.71 4.84
N CYS A 384 21.29 21.38 3.77
CA CYS A 384 21.04 22.82 3.79
C CYS A 384 19.98 23.18 4.85
N LEU A 385 18.93 22.37 5.03
CA LEU A 385 17.90 22.58 6.04
C LEU A 385 18.44 22.47 7.47
N HIS A 386 19.23 21.44 7.79
CA HIS A 386 19.84 21.34 9.11
C HIS A 386 20.75 22.54 9.43
N THR A 387 21.40 23.09 8.41
CA THR A 387 22.24 24.28 8.56
C THR A 387 21.40 25.52 8.82
N VAL A 388 20.28 25.71 8.13
CA VAL A 388 19.34 26.85 8.31
C VAL A 388 18.57 26.78 9.64
N VAL A 389 18.09 25.60 10.04
CA VAL A 389 17.38 25.41 11.32
C VAL A 389 18.33 25.60 12.51
N ASN A 390 19.58 25.15 12.41
CA ASN A 390 20.56 25.36 13.48
C ASN A 390 21.10 26.79 13.52
N SER A 391 21.16 27.52 12.40
CA SER A 391 21.57 28.94 12.42
C SER A 391 20.48 29.87 12.95
N ASN A 392 19.20 29.51 12.82
CA ASN A 392 18.10 30.25 13.46
C ASN A 392 17.96 29.99 14.98
N ASN A 393 18.56 28.92 15.51
CA ASN A 393 18.57 28.61 16.94
C ASN A 393 19.81 29.15 17.70
N VAL A 394 20.72 29.86 17.01
CA VAL A 394 21.92 30.47 17.63
C VAL A 394 21.77 31.99 17.81
N THR A 395 20.63 32.57 17.39
CA THR A 395 20.26 33.95 17.69
C THR A 395 18.96 34.00 18.50
N THR A 396 19.03 33.61 19.76
CA THR A 396 18.11 34.05 20.84
C THR A 396 18.90 34.33 22.09
#